data_AF-A0AAW0AH09-F1
#
_entry.id   AF-A0AAW0AH09-F1
#
_cell.length_a   1.000
_cell.length_b   1.000
_cell.length_c   1.000
_cell.angle_alpha   90.00
_cell.angle_beta   90.00
_cell.angle_gamma   90.00
#
_symmetry.space_group_name_H-M   'P 1'
#
loop_
_entity.id
_entity.type
_entity.pdbx_description
1 polymer ?
#
loop_
_entity_poly.entity_id
_entity_poly.type
_entity_poly.pdbx_seq_one_letter_code
_entity_poly.pdbx_strand_id
1 'polypeptide(L)'
;MNEFREFLGLKRFADFEEWNTDPEISSAARRLYGHIDNLELYTGLQCEDNMPLYPGLRFASGCYTMVRAVLGDAIALVRGDRFYTTDFTRAGQSDNIVMGIPGLRSNPHNGGFGGELHKLLMRHLPRHYPCNSVYGCFPLHASKNEGKSDSTGYRYTAVTDRERLKAEACTFRNRKKVSKSRGE
;
A
#
# COMPACT_ATOMS: atom_id res chain seq x y z
N MET A 1 -20.31 15.88 7.02
CA MET A 1 -19.53 14.67 7.39
C MET A 1 -20.43 13.49 7.72
N ASN A 2 -21.42 13.66 8.61
CA ASN A 2 -22.31 12.58 9.03
C ASN A 2 -23.12 11.95 7.88
N GLU A 3 -23.59 12.75 6.91
CA GLU A 3 -24.25 12.23 5.70
C GLU A 3 -23.34 11.28 4.89
N PHE A 4 -22.05 11.63 4.75
CA PHE A 4 -21.09 10.79 4.05
C PHE A 4 -20.79 9.48 4.79
N ARG A 5 -20.77 9.53 6.13
CA ARG A 5 -20.64 8.32 6.96
C ARG A 5 -21.85 7.41 6.81
N GLU A 6 -23.05 7.98 6.79
CA GLU A 6 -24.29 7.24 6.55
C GLU A 6 -24.29 6.56 5.17
N PHE A 7 -23.85 7.27 4.12
CA PHE A 7 -23.68 6.69 2.78
C PHE A 7 -22.71 5.49 2.76
N LEU A 8 -21.63 5.53 3.54
CA LEU A 8 -20.67 4.43 3.68
C LEU A 8 -21.14 3.31 4.61
N GLY A 9 -22.32 3.45 5.24
CA GLY A 9 -22.84 2.51 6.23
C GLY A 9 -22.10 2.55 7.57
N LEU A 10 -21.51 3.69 7.91
CA LEU A 10 -20.79 3.91 9.17
C LEU A 10 -21.68 4.61 10.20
N LYS A 11 -21.35 4.43 11.48
CA LYS A 11 -22.03 5.11 12.60
C LYS A 11 -21.83 6.63 12.48
N ARG A 12 -22.92 7.40 12.49
CA ARG A 12 -22.87 8.87 12.60
C ARG A 12 -22.28 9.29 13.94
N PHE A 13 -21.49 10.36 13.93
CA PHE A 13 -20.96 10.94 15.16
C PHE A 13 -22.07 11.65 15.92
N ALA A 14 -22.22 11.34 17.22
CA ALA A 14 -23.18 12.01 18.08
C ALA A 14 -22.62 13.33 18.64
N ASP A 15 -21.34 13.35 18.95
CA ASP A 15 -20.66 14.45 19.63
C ASP A 15 -19.30 14.78 18.98
N PHE A 16 -18.77 15.98 19.23
CA PHE A 16 -17.45 16.40 18.74
C PHE A 16 -16.30 15.62 19.38
N GLU A 17 -16.50 15.13 20.60
CA GLU A 17 -15.56 14.30 21.35
C GLU A 17 -15.47 12.87 20.80
N GLU A 18 -16.52 12.37 20.13
CA GLU A 18 -16.47 11.08 19.42
C GLU A 18 -15.69 11.19 18.09
N TRP A 19 -15.68 12.38 17.49
CA TRP A 19 -14.99 12.65 16.24
C TRP A 19 -13.48 12.82 16.42
N ASN A 20 -13.06 13.51 17.48
CA ASN A 20 -11.64 13.70 17.81
C ASN A 20 -11.42 13.72 19.33
N THR A 21 -10.48 12.91 19.81
CA THR A 21 -10.10 12.81 21.22
C THR A 21 -9.41 14.08 21.76
N ASP A 22 -8.83 14.91 20.88
CA ASP A 22 -8.17 16.15 21.25
C ASP A 22 -9.20 17.26 21.64
N PRO A 23 -9.17 17.74 22.89
CA PRO A 23 -10.08 18.79 23.36
C PRO A 23 -9.87 20.14 22.67
N GLU A 24 -8.67 20.44 22.15
CA GLU A 24 -8.40 21.70 21.46
C GLU A 24 -9.11 21.73 20.09
N ILE A 25 -9.04 20.63 19.35
CA ILE A 25 -9.66 20.50 18.02
C ILE A 25 -11.19 20.40 18.14
N SER A 26 -11.68 19.54 19.04
CA SER A 26 -13.12 19.35 19.26
C SER A 26 -13.81 20.62 19.79
N SER A 27 -13.16 21.37 20.70
CA SER A 27 -13.72 22.63 21.20
C SER A 27 -13.69 23.75 20.16
N ALA A 28 -12.65 23.83 19.33
CA ALA A 28 -12.60 24.77 18.21
C ALA A 28 -13.71 24.47 17.18
N ALA A 29 -13.91 23.20 16.83
CA ALA A 29 -14.97 22.78 15.92
C ALA A 29 -16.37 23.06 16.50
N ARG A 30 -16.57 22.83 17.80
CA ARG A 30 -17.83 23.15 18.49
C ARG A 30 -18.15 24.66 18.42
N ARG A 31 -17.15 25.52 18.55
CA ARG A 31 -17.31 26.99 18.42
C ARG A 31 -17.63 27.43 17.00
N LEU A 32 -17.05 26.77 15.99
CA LEU A 32 -17.21 27.14 14.58
C LEU A 32 -18.52 26.63 13.98
N TYR A 33 -18.85 25.35 14.19
CA TYR A 33 -19.97 24.69 13.52
C TYR A 33 -21.24 24.63 14.37
N GLY A 34 -21.12 24.76 15.70
CA GLY A 34 -22.22 24.66 16.67
C GLY A 34 -22.76 23.24 16.85
N HIS A 35 -23.14 22.58 15.75
CA HIS A 35 -23.69 21.22 15.73
C HIS A 35 -22.82 20.28 14.89
N ILE A 36 -22.73 19.01 15.30
CA ILE A 36 -21.86 18.01 14.66
C ILE A 36 -22.27 17.69 13.21
N ASP A 37 -23.57 17.75 12.90
CA ASP A 37 -24.05 17.50 11.53
C ASP A 37 -23.61 18.58 10.54
N ASN A 38 -23.31 19.80 11.02
CA ASN A 38 -22.85 20.90 10.18
C ASN A 38 -21.37 20.79 9.81
N LEU A 39 -20.66 19.77 10.32
CA LEU A 39 -19.24 19.55 10.06
C LEU A 39 -19.03 19.24 8.56
N GLU A 40 -18.24 20.07 7.89
CA GLU A 40 -17.88 19.88 6.49
C GLU A 40 -17.08 18.58 6.26
N LEU A 41 -17.14 18.05 5.04
CA LEU A 41 -16.48 16.80 4.69
C LEU A 41 -14.95 16.91 4.76
N TYR A 42 -14.36 17.99 4.23
CA TYR A 42 -12.92 18.12 4.12
C TYR A 42 -12.24 18.25 5.49
N THR A 43 -12.68 19.19 6.30
CA THR A 43 -12.22 19.39 7.69
C THR A 43 -12.52 18.17 8.55
N GLY A 44 -13.71 17.57 8.37
CA GLY A 44 -14.07 16.33 9.05
C GLY A 44 -13.12 15.17 8.77
N LEU A 45 -12.67 15.01 7.52
CA LEU A 45 -11.74 13.95 7.13
C LEU A 45 -10.30 14.23 7.56
N GLN A 46 -9.85 15.48 7.56
CA GLN A 46 -8.46 15.81 7.94
C GLN A 46 -8.23 15.77 9.45
N CYS A 47 -9.27 16.04 10.23
CA CYS A 47 -9.19 16.12 11.68
C CYS A 47 -9.97 15.01 12.40
N GLU A 48 -10.39 13.95 11.70
CA GLU A 48 -10.92 12.75 12.36
C GLU A 48 -9.79 11.99 13.06
N ASP A 49 -10.08 11.38 14.20
CA ASP A 49 -9.09 10.61 14.94
C ASP A 49 -8.54 9.43 14.12
N ASN A 50 -7.28 9.08 14.38
CA ASN A 50 -6.60 8.01 13.68
C ASN A 50 -7.05 6.65 14.22
N MET A 51 -7.20 5.69 13.32
CA MET A 51 -7.43 4.30 13.72
C MET A 51 -6.24 3.80 14.56
N PRO A 52 -6.48 3.05 15.67
CA PRO A 52 -5.39 2.51 16.48
C PRO A 52 -4.47 1.60 15.65
N LEU A 53 -3.17 1.82 15.79
CA LEU A 53 -2.13 1.01 15.16
C LEU A 53 -2.16 -0.42 15.72
N TYR A 54 -2.40 -1.42 14.86
CA TYR A 54 -2.24 -2.82 15.20
C TYR A 54 -1.01 -3.41 14.49
N PRO A 55 -0.22 -4.30 15.13
CA PRO A 55 0.90 -4.97 14.48
C PRO A 55 0.47 -5.66 13.17
N GLY A 56 1.03 -5.21 12.04
CA GLY A 56 0.71 -5.73 10.71
C GLY A 56 -0.16 -4.82 9.84
N LEU A 57 -0.82 -3.80 10.43
CA LEU A 57 -1.55 -2.80 9.65
C LEU A 57 -0.58 -1.74 9.11
N ARG A 58 -0.28 -1.83 7.81
CA ARG A 58 0.61 -0.86 7.11
C ARG A 58 -0.13 0.38 6.58
N PHE A 59 -1.43 0.49 6.87
CA PHE A 59 -2.31 1.60 6.47
C PHE A 59 -2.66 2.53 7.65
N ALA A 60 -1.86 2.49 8.71
CA ALA A 60 -2.16 3.09 10.00
C ALA A 60 -1.94 4.63 10.06
N SER A 61 -2.11 5.33 8.94
CA SER A 61 -1.90 6.79 8.85
C SER A 61 -3.14 7.53 8.38
N GLY A 62 -4.30 6.86 8.36
CA GLY A 62 -5.55 7.45 7.90
C GLY A 62 -6.67 7.34 8.94
N CYS A 63 -7.53 8.34 8.92
CA CYS A 63 -8.80 8.36 9.62
C CYS A 63 -9.72 7.23 9.14
N TYR A 64 -10.58 6.70 10.00
CA TYR A 64 -11.39 5.51 9.71
C TYR A 64 -12.30 5.69 8.49
N THR A 65 -12.96 6.85 8.36
CA THR A 65 -13.85 7.15 7.23
C THR A 65 -13.10 7.13 5.90
N MET A 66 -11.90 7.73 5.88
CA MET A 66 -11.07 7.83 4.67
C MET A 66 -10.60 6.46 4.21
N VAL A 67 -10.09 5.63 5.14
CA VAL A 67 -9.63 4.28 4.81
C VAL A 67 -10.77 3.42 4.26
N ARG A 68 -11.97 3.52 4.86
CA ARG A 68 -13.15 2.79 4.37
C ARG A 68 -13.55 3.21 2.96
N ALA A 69 -13.56 4.52 2.69
CA ALA A 69 -13.89 5.06 1.37
C ALA A 69 -12.89 4.60 0.30
N VAL A 70 -11.59 4.77 0.57
CA VAL A 70 -10.51 4.38 -0.36
C VAL A 70 -10.52 2.87 -0.62
N LEU A 71 -10.73 2.05 0.41
CA LEU A 71 -10.80 0.61 0.24
C LEU A 71 -12.05 0.17 -0.54
N GLY A 72 -13.19 0.81 -0.29
CA GLY A 72 -14.42 0.58 -1.06
C GLY A 72 -14.26 0.93 -2.53
N ASP A 73 -13.63 2.08 -2.82
CA ASP A 73 -13.34 2.52 -4.18
C ASP A 73 -12.35 1.60 -4.90
N ALA A 74 -11.26 1.19 -4.23
CA ALA A 74 -10.31 0.24 -4.79
C ALA A 74 -10.98 -1.09 -5.19
N ILE A 75 -11.94 -1.58 -4.39
CA ILE A 75 -12.73 -2.77 -4.72
C ILE A 75 -13.62 -2.51 -5.94
N ALA A 76 -14.28 -1.36 -5.99
CA ALA A 76 -15.15 -0.98 -7.10
C ALA A 76 -14.37 -0.85 -8.42
N LEU A 77 -13.16 -0.28 -8.40
CA LEU A 77 -12.27 -0.17 -9.56
C LEU A 77 -11.86 -1.54 -10.10
N VAL A 78 -11.44 -2.46 -9.23
CA VAL A 78 -11.02 -3.80 -9.66
C VAL A 78 -12.20 -4.63 -10.16
N ARG A 79 -13.37 -4.53 -9.52
CA ARG A 79 -14.56 -5.31 -9.91
C ARG A 79 -15.31 -4.71 -11.09
N GLY A 80 -15.22 -3.40 -11.28
CA GLY A 80 -15.88 -2.67 -12.36
C GLY A 80 -15.14 -2.75 -13.68
N ASP A 81 -13.85 -3.09 -13.66
CA ASP A 81 -13.07 -3.26 -14.89
C ASP A 81 -13.23 -4.67 -15.47
N ARG A 82 -13.66 -4.73 -16.74
CA ARG A 82 -13.74 -5.99 -17.50
C ARG A 82 -12.37 -6.67 -17.63
N PHE A 83 -11.30 -5.90 -17.74
CA PHE A 83 -9.96 -6.41 -17.97
C PHE A 83 -9.36 -7.07 -16.73
N TYR A 84 -9.86 -6.72 -15.53
CA TYR A 84 -9.48 -7.38 -14.27
C TYR A 84 -10.41 -8.51 -13.85
N THR A 85 -11.55 -8.68 -14.53
CA THR A 85 -12.58 -9.67 -14.19
C THR A 85 -12.80 -10.68 -15.32
N THR A 86 -13.78 -10.43 -16.18
CA THR A 86 -14.30 -11.36 -17.21
C THR A 86 -13.31 -11.59 -18.35
N ASP A 87 -12.61 -10.54 -18.78
CA ASP A 87 -11.64 -10.59 -19.87
C ASP A 87 -10.22 -10.84 -19.37
N PHE A 88 -10.02 -11.32 -18.13
CA PHE A 88 -8.71 -11.71 -17.61
C PHE A 88 -8.25 -13.09 -18.14
N THR A 89 -8.38 -13.32 -19.44
CA THR A 89 -7.96 -14.56 -20.11
C THR A 89 -7.15 -14.26 -21.37
N ARG A 90 -6.34 -15.24 -21.80
CA ARG A 90 -5.49 -15.11 -22.99
C ARG A 90 -6.29 -14.82 -24.27
N ALA A 91 -7.56 -15.20 -24.33
CA ALA A 91 -8.42 -14.98 -25.50
C ALA A 91 -9.09 -13.60 -25.51
N GLY A 92 -9.28 -12.97 -24.34
CA GLY A 92 -9.94 -11.66 -24.21
C GLY A 92 -9.00 -10.46 -24.27
N GLN A 93 -7.68 -10.68 -24.36
CA GLN A 93 -6.67 -9.64 -24.33
C GLN A 93 -5.87 -9.56 -25.63
N SER A 94 -5.48 -8.36 -26.04
CA SER A 94 -4.62 -8.15 -27.20
C SER A 94 -3.25 -8.81 -27.01
N ASP A 95 -2.62 -9.21 -28.11
CA ASP A 95 -1.39 -10.02 -28.12
C ASP A 95 -0.25 -9.45 -27.26
N ASN A 96 -0.15 -8.12 -27.14
CA ASN A 96 0.83 -7.42 -26.30
C ASN A 96 0.58 -7.59 -24.79
N ILE A 97 -0.68 -7.68 -24.35
CA ILE A 97 -1.04 -7.91 -22.94
C ILE A 97 -0.84 -9.38 -22.60
N VAL A 98 -1.18 -10.29 -23.52
CA VAL A 98 -1.00 -11.75 -23.37
C VAL A 98 0.45 -12.12 -23.03
N MET A 99 1.43 -11.53 -23.71
CA MET A 99 2.86 -11.76 -23.43
C MET A 99 3.31 -11.19 -22.07
N GLY A 100 2.54 -10.25 -21.51
CA GLY A 100 2.78 -9.61 -20.21
C GLY A 100 2.11 -10.30 -19.02
N ILE A 101 1.08 -11.14 -19.23
CA ILE A 101 0.32 -11.82 -18.15
C ILE A 101 1.21 -12.58 -17.14
N PRO A 102 2.26 -13.33 -17.54
CA PRO A 102 3.14 -14.01 -16.59
C PRO A 102 3.90 -13.04 -15.67
N GLY A 103 4.15 -11.81 -16.12
CA GLY A 103 4.79 -10.76 -15.34
C GLY A 103 3.86 -10.06 -14.36
N LEU A 104 2.55 -10.06 -14.64
CA LEU A 104 1.50 -9.45 -13.80
C LEU A 104 1.14 -10.30 -12.58
N ARG A 105 1.36 -11.61 -12.64
CA ARG A 105 1.14 -12.51 -11.50
C ARG A 105 2.16 -12.19 -10.41
N SER A 106 1.66 -11.82 -9.22
CA SER A 106 2.50 -11.63 -8.05
C SER A 106 3.25 -12.93 -7.74
N ASN A 107 4.57 -12.82 -7.63
CA ASN A 107 5.43 -13.92 -7.22
C ASN A 107 5.93 -13.64 -5.79
N PRO A 108 5.44 -14.38 -4.78
CA PRO A 108 5.87 -14.23 -3.39
C PRO A 108 7.38 -14.43 -3.18
N HIS A 109 8.03 -15.19 -4.08
CA HIS A 109 9.46 -15.47 -4.05
C HIS A 109 10.29 -14.46 -4.87
N ASN A 110 9.73 -13.31 -5.21
CA ASN A 110 10.53 -12.16 -5.64
C ASN A 110 11.04 -11.47 -4.36
N GLY A 111 12.30 -11.03 -4.30
CA GLY A 111 12.92 -10.49 -3.09
C GLY A 111 12.24 -9.26 -2.45
N GLY A 112 11.15 -8.75 -3.02
CA GLY A 112 10.22 -7.76 -2.45
C GLY A 112 8.89 -8.36 -1.95
N PHE A 113 8.83 -9.64 -1.59
CA PHE A 113 7.67 -10.35 -1.02
C PHE A 113 6.37 -10.19 -1.84
N GLY A 114 6.46 -10.29 -3.16
CA GLY A 114 5.30 -10.17 -4.05
C GLY A 114 5.00 -8.75 -4.54
N GLY A 115 5.77 -7.74 -4.13
CA GLY A 115 5.70 -6.41 -4.72
C GLY A 115 6.18 -6.42 -6.18
N GLU A 116 5.60 -5.58 -7.04
CA GLU A 116 5.91 -5.58 -8.48
C GLU A 116 6.74 -4.36 -8.92
N LEU A 117 6.74 -3.28 -8.13
CA LEU A 117 7.45 -2.03 -8.46
C LEU A 117 8.98 -2.24 -8.61
N HIS A 118 9.57 -3.11 -7.79
CA HIS A 118 10.99 -3.43 -7.90
C HIS A 118 11.36 -4.08 -9.24
N LYS A 119 10.46 -4.86 -9.86
CA LYS A 119 10.70 -5.47 -11.18
C LYS A 119 10.81 -4.40 -12.25
N LEU A 120 9.97 -3.37 -12.17
CA LEU A 120 10.01 -2.23 -13.10
C LEU A 120 11.33 -1.45 -12.96
N LEU A 121 11.74 -1.14 -11.72
CA LEU A 121 12.98 -0.42 -11.47
C LEU A 121 14.21 -1.20 -11.95
N MET A 122 14.30 -2.50 -11.65
CA MET A 122 15.41 -3.34 -12.08
C MET A 122 15.44 -3.58 -13.59
N ARG A 123 14.27 -3.56 -14.27
CA ARG A 123 14.17 -3.72 -15.72
C ARG A 123 14.58 -2.45 -16.48
N HIS A 124 14.14 -1.28 -16.00
CA HIS A 124 14.34 -0.01 -16.70
C HIS A 124 15.59 0.76 -16.25
N LEU A 125 16.05 0.54 -15.02
CA LEU A 125 17.23 1.23 -14.45
C LEU A 125 18.27 0.23 -13.89
N PRO A 126 18.74 -0.74 -14.70
CA PRO A 126 19.64 -1.80 -14.22
C PRO A 126 21.01 -1.29 -13.77
N ARG A 127 21.42 -0.09 -14.22
CA ARG A 127 22.70 0.54 -13.80
C ARG A 127 22.62 1.19 -12.42
N HIS A 128 21.44 1.65 -12.02
CA HIS A 128 21.24 2.37 -10.77
C HIS A 128 20.79 1.44 -9.64
N TYR A 129 20.06 0.37 -9.96
CA TYR A 129 19.59 -0.60 -8.98
C TYR A 129 20.18 -1.99 -9.25
N PRO A 130 21.24 -2.40 -8.53
CA PRO A 130 21.73 -3.77 -8.61
C PRO A 130 20.66 -4.73 -8.05
N CYS A 131 20.65 -5.97 -8.55
CA CYS A 131 19.60 -6.96 -8.27
C CYS A 131 19.45 -7.35 -6.78
N ASN A 132 20.45 -7.05 -5.95
CA ASN A 132 20.48 -7.31 -4.51
C ASN A 132 20.31 -6.02 -3.67
N SER A 133 19.90 -4.91 -4.29
CA SER A 133 19.68 -3.65 -3.58
C SER A 133 18.40 -3.71 -2.75
N VAL A 134 18.52 -3.44 -1.44
CA VAL A 134 17.36 -3.33 -0.53
C VAL A 134 16.45 -2.18 -0.99
N TYR A 135 17.03 -1.06 -1.43
CA TYR A 135 16.28 0.08 -1.99
C TYR A 135 15.65 -0.22 -3.35
N GLY A 136 16.19 -1.21 -4.06
CA GLY A 136 15.57 -1.75 -5.28
C GLY A 136 14.36 -2.61 -4.94
N CYS A 137 14.49 -3.55 -4.01
CA CYS A 137 13.42 -4.46 -3.58
C CYS A 137 12.28 -3.74 -2.83
N PHE A 138 12.60 -2.73 -2.03
CA PHE A 138 11.64 -1.92 -1.26
C PHE A 138 11.79 -0.44 -1.63
N PRO A 139 11.30 -0.03 -2.82
CA PRO A 139 11.35 1.36 -3.23
C PRO A 139 10.48 2.23 -2.33
N LEU A 140 10.81 3.52 -2.22
CA LEU A 140 10.18 4.50 -1.33
C LEU A 140 10.39 4.24 0.18
N HIS A 141 11.21 3.26 0.53
CA HIS A 141 11.72 3.13 1.88
C HIS A 141 12.90 4.09 2.09
N ALA A 142 12.68 5.17 2.83
CA ALA A 142 13.78 5.97 3.36
C ALA A 142 14.37 5.25 4.57
N SER A 143 15.66 4.91 4.55
CA SER A 143 16.36 4.65 5.81
C SER A 143 16.31 5.95 6.60
N LYS A 144 15.84 5.91 7.85
CA LYS A 144 16.14 7.00 8.77
C LYS A 144 17.65 7.16 8.82
N ASN A 145 18.13 8.34 8.47
CA ASN A 145 19.51 8.72 8.71
C ASN A 145 19.86 8.41 10.16
N GLU A 146 21.06 7.87 10.36
CA GLU A 146 21.70 7.64 11.65
C GLU A 146 21.58 8.90 12.53
N GLY A 147 20.70 8.86 13.53
CA GLY A 147 20.49 9.98 14.43
C GLY A 147 19.07 10.07 14.95
N LYS A 148 18.89 9.59 16.19
CA LYS A 148 17.66 9.61 17.02
C LYS A 148 16.71 8.41 16.80
N SER A 149 16.85 7.47 17.73
CA SER A 149 15.85 6.47 18.08
C SER A 149 14.57 7.17 18.48
N ASP A 150 13.54 7.12 17.64
CA ASP A 150 12.19 7.48 18.07
C ASP A 150 11.68 6.37 18.98
N SER A 151 11.16 6.78 20.14
CA SER A 151 10.72 6.00 21.31
C SER A 151 9.54 5.06 21.05
N THR A 152 9.04 4.97 19.83
CA THR A 152 8.06 3.97 19.41
C THR A 152 8.79 2.69 19.03
N GLY A 153 8.86 1.71 19.94
CA GLY A 153 9.58 0.44 19.83
C GLY A 153 9.21 -0.51 18.67
N TYR A 154 8.66 0.00 17.57
CA TYR A 154 8.53 -0.72 16.32
C TYR A 154 9.87 -0.75 15.59
N ARG A 155 10.67 -1.78 15.85
CA ARG A 155 11.72 -2.19 14.93
C ARG A 155 11.05 -2.61 13.62
N TYR A 156 11.15 -1.77 12.60
CA TYR A 156 11.11 -2.27 11.24
C TYR A 156 12.33 -3.16 11.06
N THR A 157 12.18 -4.46 11.34
CA THR A 157 13.07 -5.48 10.78
C THR A 157 12.77 -5.53 9.29
N ALA A 158 13.23 -4.50 8.55
CA ALA A 158 13.72 -4.79 7.22
C ALA A 158 14.64 -5.99 7.42
N VAL A 159 14.34 -7.11 6.76
CA VAL A 159 15.18 -8.29 6.78
C VAL A 159 16.49 -7.87 6.12
N THR A 160 17.36 -7.23 6.90
CA THR A 160 18.72 -6.83 6.55
C THR A 160 19.66 -8.02 6.69
N ASP A 161 19.14 -9.24 6.67
CA ASP A 161 19.93 -10.42 6.40
C ASP A 161 20.36 -10.38 4.93
N ARG A 162 21.49 -9.70 4.72
CA ARG A 162 22.31 -9.81 3.51
C ARG A 162 22.49 -11.27 3.06
N GLU A 163 22.39 -12.23 3.98
CA GLU A 163 22.53 -13.66 3.70
C GLU A 163 21.27 -14.28 3.06
N ARG A 164 20.06 -13.85 3.45
CA ARG A 164 18.80 -14.36 2.87
C ARG A 164 18.57 -13.83 1.46
N LEU A 165 18.88 -12.55 1.23
CA LEU A 165 18.81 -11.93 -0.10
C LEU A 165 19.84 -12.49 -1.09
N LYS A 166 21.02 -12.94 -0.62
CA LYS A 166 22.03 -13.62 -1.45
C LYS A 166 21.55 -14.99 -1.95
N ALA A 167 20.79 -15.73 -1.15
CA ALA A 167 20.30 -17.05 -1.50
C ALA A 167 19.23 -17.00 -2.61
N GLU A 168 18.30 -16.04 -2.55
CA GLU A 168 17.18 -15.96 -3.50
C GLU A 168 17.57 -15.33 -4.84
N ALA A 169 18.44 -14.31 -4.85
CA ALA A 169 18.95 -13.69 -6.08
C ALA A 169 19.76 -14.66 -6.97
N CYS A 170 20.32 -15.74 -6.39
CA CYS A 170 21.09 -16.76 -7.11
C CYS A 170 20.20 -17.66 -8.01
N THR A 171 18.94 -17.87 -7.64
CA THR A 171 18.04 -18.79 -8.35
C THR A 171 17.60 -18.29 -9.73
N PHE A 172 17.49 -16.97 -9.93
CA PHE A 172 17.11 -16.38 -11.22
C PHE A 172 18.23 -16.48 -12.27
N ARG A 173 19.50 -16.39 -11.84
CA ARG A 173 20.67 -16.52 -12.73
C ARG A 173 20.85 -17.94 -13.25
N ASN A 174 20.47 -18.95 -12.45
CA ASN A 174 20.56 -20.36 -12.86
C ASN A 174 19.46 -20.78 -13.85
N ARG A 175 18.25 -20.21 -13.80
CA ARG A 175 17.21 -20.51 -14.82
C ARG A 175 17.56 -20.02 -16.23
N LYS A 176 18.28 -18.90 -16.36
CA LYS A 176 18.81 -18.44 -17.66
C LYS A 176 19.98 -19.28 -18.19
N LYS A 177 20.71 -19.99 -17.32
CA LYS A 177 21.76 -20.94 -17.76
C LYS A 177 21.16 -22.28 -18.22
N VAL A 178 20.16 -22.82 -17.50
CA VAL A 178 19.54 -24.12 -17.84
C VAL A 178 18.71 -24.08 -19.13
N SER A 179 18.11 -22.93 -19.46
CA SER A 179 17.39 -22.76 -20.75
C SER A 179 18.31 -22.61 -21.96
N LYS A 180 19.59 -22.28 -21.74
CA LYS A 180 20.59 -22.15 -22.82
C LYS A 180 21.33 -23.46 -23.11
N SER A 181 21.25 -24.45 -22.23
CA SER A 181 21.93 -25.76 -22.35
C SER A 181 21.00 -26.91 -22.79
N ARG A 182 19.77 -26.63 -23.21
CA ARG A 182 18.78 -27.61 -23.69
C ARG A 182 18.38 -27.37 -25.16
N GLY A 183 19.17 -26.60 -25.88
CA GLY A 183 18.95 -26.25 -27.28
C GLY A 183 20.24 -26.36 -28.10
N GLU A 184 20.99 -27.44 -27.88
CA GLU A 184 22.04 -27.97 -28.75
C GLU A 184 21.75 -29.45 -28.99
#